data_AF-A0A3M7J790-F1
#
_entry.id   AF-A0A3M7J790-F1
#
_cell.length_a   1.000
_cell.length_b   1.000
_cell.length_c   1.000
_cell.angle_alpha   90.00
_cell.angle_beta   90.00
_cell.angle_gamma   90.00
#
_symmetry.space_group_name_H-M   'P 1'
#
loop_
_entity.id
_entity.type
_entity.pdbx_description
1 polymer ?
#
loop_
_entity_poly.entity_id
_entity_poly.type
_entity_poly.pdbx_seq_one_letter_code
_entity_poly.pdbx_strand_id
1 'polypeptide(L)'
;TAISKVYDLRQYTEGTLWGPFVDDGSQRVDWEKVEAIMIVLGFNLNKFSDRSDGRWPKVWDRPFIGATPHSYRCLEPPKPAIPKEDSAEPENEEISKIRELALSLSAQDPYGVTGTWMRVVCFLDYNDLYAFNFSTRIPAEELRDPIDTEEGIIDLAESIKLQVTKIEPAGSVSEDDDDEEWVSPAGADGQAPSCPVGKRLPVVHFRGRSRSLHASWDPNANSAIRGTVQQTPAGDIRWTTFSIFHGEERWRSEGIQVGGLRSARGVLGNWFDRDYDVHGPAGPTAFWKISDSCEDDRSSGIPFAYY
;
A
#
# COMPACT_ATOMS: atom_id res chain seq x y z
N THR A 1 -0.39 -20.01 -14.34
CA THR A 1 -0.55 -18.69 -15.01
C THR A 1 -0.33 -17.56 -14.01
N ALA A 2 -0.27 -16.29 -14.44
CA ALA A 2 -0.11 -15.16 -13.53
C ALA A 2 -1.21 -15.12 -12.45
N ILE A 3 -2.48 -15.33 -12.84
CA ILE A 3 -3.61 -15.39 -11.91
C ILE A 3 -3.46 -16.51 -10.86
N SER A 4 -3.12 -17.73 -11.28
CA SER A 4 -2.89 -18.84 -10.35
C SER A 4 -1.74 -18.55 -9.39
N LYS A 5 -0.66 -17.90 -9.85
CA LYS A 5 0.46 -17.52 -8.97
C LYS A 5 0.00 -16.50 -7.93
N VAL A 6 -0.84 -15.53 -8.28
CA VAL A 6 -1.31 -14.51 -7.34
C VAL A 6 -2.27 -15.08 -6.29
N TYR A 7 -3.22 -15.94 -6.68
CA TYR A 7 -4.27 -16.45 -5.79
C TYR A 7 -3.97 -17.81 -5.13
N ASP A 8 -2.74 -18.32 -5.29
CA ASP A 8 -2.28 -19.51 -4.56
C ASP A 8 -1.91 -19.13 -3.12
N LEU A 9 -2.79 -19.48 -2.17
CA LEU A 9 -2.66 -19.17 -0.74
C LEU A 9 -1.45 -19.87 -0.09
N ARG A 10 -0.88 -20.90 -0.74
CA ARG A 10 0.36 -21.54 -0.28
C ARG A 10 1.57 -20.59 -0.29
N GLN A 11 1.48 -19.46 -1.01
CA GLN A 11 2.55 -18.45 -1.09
C GLN A 11 2.37 -17.29 -0.10
N TYR A 12 1.33 -17.33 0.73
CA TYR A 12 1.04 -16.34 1.76
C TYR A 12 1.48 -16.92 3.10
N THR A 13 2.76 -16.79 3.39
CA THR A 13 3.41 -17.40 4.56
C THR A 13 4.07 -16.33 5.40
N GLU A 14 4.42 -16.69 6.65
CA GLU A 14 5.23 -15.82 7.50
C GLU A 14 6.57 -15.48 6.85
N GLY A 15 7.21 -16.44 6.17
CA GLY A 15 8.51 -16.24 5.53
C GLY A 15 8.45 -15.39 4.25
N THR A 16 7.34 -15.42 3.51
CA THR A 16 7.06 -14.42 2.44
C THR A 16 6.52 -13.10 2.99
N LEU A 17 6.35 -12.99 4.31
CA LEU A 17 5.73 -11.83 4.98
C LEU A 17 4.34 -11.52 4.41
N TRP A 18 3.64 -12.52 3.88
CA TRP A 18 2.38 -12.40 3.15
C TRP A 18 2.40 -11.45 1.93
N GLY A 19 3.58 -10.99 1.53
CA GLY A 19 3.81 -10.06 0.44
C GLY A 19 4.54 -10.73 -0.74
N PRO A 20 4.98 -9.94 -1.74
CA PRO A 20 5.76 -10.44 -2.86
C PRO A 20 7.25 -10.58 -2.50
N PHE A 21 7.56 -11.34 -1.45
CA PHE A 21 8.91 -11.58 -0.96
C PHE A 21 9.29 -13.06 -1.08
N VAL A 22 10.59 -13.33 -1.22
CA VAL A 22 11.13 -14.69 -1.26
C VAL A 22 11.03 -15.33 0.13
N ASP A 23 10.57 -16.58 0.18
CA ASP A 23 10.46 -17.40 1.40
C ASP A 23 11.83 -17.97 1.84
N ASP A 24 12.83 -17.11 1.97
CA ASP A 24 14.20 -17.46 2.40
C ASP A 24 14.66 -16.64 3.62
N GLY A 25 13.75 -15.87 4.23
CA GLY A 25 14.03 -14.96 5.34
C GLY A 25 14.85 -13.72 4.95
N SER A 26 15.29 -13.58 3.70
CA SER A 26 16.11 -12.44 3.24
C SER A 26 15.31 -11.15 3.06
N GLN A 27 13.98 -11.26 2.99
CA GLN A 27 13.06 -10.17 2.64
C GLN A 27 13.38 -9.52 1.29
N ARG A 28 14.05 -10.26 0.40
CA ARG A 28 14.22 -9.85 -1.00
C ARG A 28 12.90 -9.97 -1.73
N VAL A 29 12.70 -9.09 -2.70
CA VAL A 29 11.51 -9.08 -3.55
C VAL A 29 11.51 -10.32 -4.46
N ASP A 30 10.40 -11.04 -4.49
CA ASP A 30 10.12 -12.02 -5.53
C ASP A 30 9.58 -11.27 -6.76
N TRP A 31 10.48 -10.93 -7.69
CA TRP A 31 10.14 -10.19 -8.91
C TRP A 31 9.21 -10.98 -9.84
N GLU A 32 9.20 -12.32 -9.80
CA GLU A 32 8.24 -13.10 -10.56
C GLU A 32 6.83 -12.99 -9.98
N LYS A 33 6.70 -12.94 -8.65
CA LYS A 33 5.42 -12.66 -7.99
C LYS A 33 4.96 -11.23 -8.29
N VAL A 34 5.86 -10.25 -8.25
CA VAL A 34 5.54 -8.85 -8.63
C VAL A 34 5.07 -8.78 -10.09
N GLU A 35 5.73 -9.46 -11.02
CA GLU A 35 5.30 -9.53 -12.42
C GLU A 35 3.91 -10.14 -12.56
N ALA A 36 3.62 -11.25 -11.86
CA ALA A 36 2.30 -11.86 -11.85
C ALA A 36 1.22 -10.89 -11.33
N ILE A 37 1.51 -10.17 -10.24
CA ILE A 37 0.64 -9.10 -9.70
C ILE A 37 0.41 -7.99 -10.73
N MET A 38 1.46 -7.52 -11.41
CA MET A 38 1.38 -6.52 -12.46
C MET A 38 0.46 -6.94 -13.61
N ILE A 39 0.59 -8.19 -14.06
CA ILE A 39 -0.22 -8.75 -15.16
C ILE A 39 -1.69 -8.79 -14.75
N VAL A 40 -2.01 -9.33 -13.56
CA VAL A 40 -3.39 -9.44 -13.07
C VAL A 40 -4.02 -8.06 -12.90
N LEU A 41 -3.33 -7.14 -12.22
CA LEU A 41 -3.83 -5.78 -12.01
C LEU A 41 -3.99 -5.02 -13.33
N GLY A 42 -3.01 -5.08 -14.22
CA GLY A 42 -3.05 -4.40 -15.51
C GLY A 42 -4.18 -4.91 -16.41
N PHE A 43 -4.40 -6.22 -16.44
CA PHE A 43 -5.52 -6.81 -17.17
C PHE A 43 -6.87 -6.34 -16.61
N ASN A 44 -7.05 -6.37 -15.30
CA ASN A 44 -8.31 -5.96 -14.67
C ASN A 44 -8.54 -4.44 -14.78
N LEU A 45 -7.49 -3.61 -14.68
CA LEU A 45 -7.57 -2.16 -14.84
C LEU A 45 -7.98 -1.77 -16.26
N ASN A 46 -7.47 -2.48 -17.28
CA ASN A 46 -7.88 -2.28 -18.65
C ASN A 46 -9.36 -2.63 -18.85
N LYS A 47 -9.81 -3.79 -18.35
CA LYS A 47 -11.24 -4.16 -18.36
C LYS A 47 -12.11 -3.11 -17.66
N PHE A 48 -11.64 -2.58 -16.53
CA PHE A 48 -12.34 -1.54 -15.77
C PHE A 48 -12.44 -0.23 -16.56
N SER A 49 -11.34 0.21 -17.17
CA SER A 49 -11.31 1.41 -18.02
C SER A 49 -12.27 1.28 -19.20
N ASP A 50 -12.28 0.13 -19.87
CA ASP A 50 -13.18 -0.13 -21.01
C ASP A 50 -14.66 -0.12 -20.58
N ARG A 51 -15.00 -0.67 -19.40
CA ARG A 51 -16.37 -0.61 -18.82
C ARG A 51 -16.80 0.80 -18.40
N SER A 52 -15.85 1.67 -18.09
CA SER A 52 -16.11 3.05 -17.68
C SER A 52 -16.30 4.03 -18.84
N ASP A 53 -16.42 3.55 -20.07
CA ASP A 53 -16.40 4.34 -21.32
C ASP A 53 -15.18 5.27 -21.40
N GLY A 54 -14.02 4.83 -20.87
CA GLY A 54 -12.79 5.61 -20.86
C GLY A 54 -12.76 6.80 -19.89
N ARG A 55 -13.76 6.94 -19.00
CA ARG A 55 -13.73 7.95 -17.92
C ARG A 55 -12.61 7.68 -16.91
N TRP A 56 -12.24 6.41 -16.75
CA TRP A 56 -11.06 6.03 -15.99
C TRP A 56 -9.81 6.04 -16.87
N PRO A 57 -8.73 6.74 -16.47
CA PRO A 57 -7.50 6.77 -17.24
C PRO A 57 -6.89 5.37 -17.36
N LYS A 58 -6.33 5.04 -18.52
CA LYS A 58 -5.54 3.82 -18.67
C LYS A 58 -4.25 3.98 -17.88
N VAL A 59 -4.10 3.18 -16.83
CA VAL A 59 -2.91 3.15 -15.97
C VAL A 59 -2.04 1.98 -16.40
N TRP A 60 -0.72 2.22 -16.50
CA TRP A 60 0.28 1.23 -16.92
C TRP A 60 0.08 0.64 -18.33
N ASP A 61 -0.55 1.39 -19.22
CA ASP A 61 -0.68 1.08 -20.66
C ASP A 61 0.67 1.02 -21.39
N ARG A 62 1.69 1.67 -20.82
CA ARG A 62 3.07 1.66 -21.31
C ARG A 62 4.01 0.94 -20.33
N PRO A 63 4.91 0.08 -20.83
CA PRO A 63 5.80 -0.70 -19.97
C PRO A 63 6.77 0.23 -19.22
N PHE A 64 6.91 -0.03 -17.92
CA PHE A 64 7.91 0.58 -17.03
C PHE A 64 7.93 2.11 -16.94
N ILE A 65 6.90 2.82 -17.43
CA ILE A 65 6.79 4.27 -17.17
C ILE A 65 6.75 4.51 -15.67
N GLY A 66 7.59 5.45 -15.23
CA GLY A 66 7.71 5.82 -13.82
C GLY A 66 8.52 4.84 -12.98
N ALA A 67 9.01 3.71 -13.51
CA ALA A 67 9.73 2.71 -12.73
C ALA A 67 11.22 3.08 -12.50
N THR A 68 11.49 4.34 -12.18
CA THR A 68 12.82 4.85 -11.83
C THR A 68 12.76 5.74 -10.60
N PRO A 69 13.86 5.85 -9.83
CA PRO A 69 13.88 6.69 -8.63
C PRO A 69 13.59 8.15 -8.97
N HIS A 70 12.82 8.82 -8.12
CA HIS A 70 12.45 10.24 -8.22
C HIS A 70 11.72 10.62 -9.51
N SER A 71 11.10 9.66 -10.19
CA SER A 71 10.33 9.90 -11.41
C SER A 71 8.96 10.51 -11.16
N TYR A 72 8.42 10.42 -9.95
CA TYR A 72 7.17 11.08 -9.60
C TYR A 72 7.33 12.60 -9.71
N ARG A 73 6.37 13.23 -10.39
CA ARG A 73 6.24 14.69 -10.48
C ARG A 73 4.79 15.05 -10.25
N CYS A 74 4.52 15.90 -9.26
CA CYS A 74 3.20 16.49 -9.12
C CYS A 74 2.95 17.42 -10.31
N LEU A 75 1.90 17.13 -11.08
CA LEU A 75 1.52 17.91 -12.25
C LEU A 75 0.56 19.05 -11.91
N GLU A 76 0.05 19.09 -10.67
CA GLU A 76 -0.80 20.18 -10.22
C GLU A 76 0.04 21.45 -10.08
N PRO A 77 -0.32 22.57 -10.74
CA PRO A 77 0.29 23.84 -10.43
C PRO A 77 0.01 24.15 -8.95
N PRO A 78 0.96 24.76 -8.22
CA PRO A 78 0.69 25.18 -6.85
C PRO A 78 -0.58 26.03 -6.87
N LYS A 79 -1.62 25.56 -6.17
CA LYS A 79 -2.83 26.36 -6.02
C LYS A 79 -2.38 27.72 -5.46
N PRO A 80 -2.71 28.85 -6.10
CA PRO A 80 -2.45 30.13 -5.48
C PRO A 80 -3.10 30.07 -4.10
N ALA A 81 -2.34 30.41 -3.06
CA ALA A 81 -2.89 30.49 -1.71
C ALA A 81 -4.14 31.37 -1.83
N ILE A 82 -5.31 30.77 -1.70
CA ILE A 82 -6.56 31.53 -1.62
C ILE A 82 -6.29 32.46 -0.44
N PRO A 83 -6.30 33.80 -0.64
CA PRO A 83 -6.22 34.72 0.49
C PRO A 83 -7.26 34.21 1.48
N LYS A 84 -6.87 33.96 2.73
CA LYS A 84 -7.82 33.59 3.77
C LYS A 84 -8.88 34.70 3.77
N GLU A 85 -9.99 34.51 3.06
CA GLU A 85 -11.15 35.37 3.21
C GLU A 85 -11.49 35.26 4.67
N ASP A 86 -11.67 36.42 5.31
CA ASP A 86 -11.81 36.63 6.74
C ASP A 86 -12.90 35.72 7.34
N SER A 87 -12.60 34.43 7.55
CA SER A 87 -13.31 33.60 8.50
C SER A 87 -12.96 34.21 9.84
N ALA A 88 -13.86 35.03 10.37
CA ALA A 88 -13.70 35.90 11.53
C ALA A 88 -13.43 35.18 12.87
N GLU A 89 -12.99 33.92 12.82
CA GLU A 89 -12.60 33.12 13.98
C GLU A 89 -11.08 32.96 13.97
N PRO A 90 -10.37 33.32 15.05
CA PRO A 90 -8.93 33.09 15.14
C PRO A 90 -8.66 31.58 15.01
N GLU A 91 -7.84 31.18 14.04
CA GLU A 91 -7.36 29.81 13.95
C GLU A 91 -6.75 29.41 15.30
N ASN A 92 -7.27 28.34 15.91
CA ASN A 92 -6.78 27.83 17.18
C ASN A 92 -5.25 27.59 17.06
N GLU A 93 -4.48 28.12 18.00
CA GLU A 93 -3.01 28.00 18.04
C GLU A 93 -2.55 26.54 17.97
N GLU A 94 -3.33 25.63 18.55
CA GLU A 94 -3.09 24.18 18.49
C GLU A 94 -3.18 23.64 17.05
N ILE A 95 -4.16 24.09 16.27
CA ILE A 95 -4.36 23.67 14.87
C ILE A 95 -3.17 24.14 14.02
N SER A 96 -2.68 25.36 14.28
CA SER A 96 -1.49 25.89 13.60
C SER A 96 -0.25 25.04 13.89
N LYS A 97 -0.04 24.66 15.16
CA LYS A 97 1.07 23.79 15.57
C LYS A 97 1.01 22.40 14.91
N ILE A 98 -0.18 21.79 14.86
CA ILE A 98 -0.37 20.48 14.20
C ILE A 98 -0.04 20.58 12.71
N ARG A 99 -0.45 21.66 12.03
CA ARG A 99 -0.12 21.89 10.61
C ARG A 99 1.37 22.07 10.39
N GLU A 100 2.04 22.87 11.21
CA GLU A 100 3.49 23.09 11.11
C GLU A 100 4.26 21.79 11.31
N LEU A 101 3.87 20.98 12.29
CA LEU A 101 4.46 19.66 12.53
C LEU A 101 4.27 18.74 11.32
N ALA A 102 3.07 18.68 10.76
CA ALA A 102 2.78 17.83 9.60
C ALA A 102 3.58 18.24 8.35
N LEU A 103 3.79 19.54 8.14
CA LEU A 103 4.66 20.07 7.07
C LEU A 103 6.12 19.71 7.32
N SER A 104 6.60 19.86 8.56
CA SER A 104 7.97 19.50 8.95
C SER A 104 8.25 18.01 8.74
N LEU A 105 7.34 17.13 9.15
CA LEU A 105 7.45 15.69 8.94
C LEU A 105 7.45 15.34 7.44
N SER A 106 6.55 15.93 6.67
CA SER A 106 6.48 15.70 5.22
C SER A 106 7.76 16.15 4.48
N ALA A 107 8.42 17.22 4.97
CA ALA A 107 9.68 17.68 4.41
C ALA A 107 10.87 16.74 4.72
N GLN A 108 10.81 16.02 5.85
CA GLN A 108 11.84 15.06 6.27
C GLN A 108 11.65 13.65 5.69
N ASP A 109 10.45 13.33 5.20
CA ASP A 109 10.11 12.02 4.64
C ASP A 109 10.88 11.71 3.33
N PRO A 110 11.77 10.70 3.31
CA PRO A 110 12.51 10.33 2.10
C PRO A 110 11.62 9.64 1.03
N TYR A 111 10.53 8.99 1.42
CA TYR A 111 9.72 8.16 0.53
C TYR A 111 8.67 8.95 -0.27
N GLY A 112 8.24 10.11 0.26
CA GLY A 112 7.25 10.98 -0.38
C GLY A 112 5.81 10.49 -0.23
N VAL A 113 5.48 9.99 0.97
CA VAL A 113 4.20 9.40 1.34
C VAL A 113 3.06 10.42 1.32
N THR A 114 3.26 11.61 1.91
CA THR A 114 2.20 12.61 2.06
C THR A 114 1.63 13.01 0.69
N GLY A 115 0.33 12.82 0.47
CA GLY A 115 -0.36 13.21 -0.76
C GLY A 115 -1.67 12.45 -0.98
N THR A 116 -2.23 12.61 -2.17
CA THR A 116 -3.37 11.83 -2.64
C THR A 116 -2.88 10.72 -3.55
N TRP A 117 -3.36 9.51 -3.30
CA TRP A 117 -3.03 8.28 -3.99
C TRP A 117 -4.30 7.61 -4.49
N MET A 118 -4.17 6.88 -5.58
CA MET A 118 -5.18 5.94 -6.03
C MET A 118 -4.81 4.57 -5.50
N ARG A 119 -5.80 3.85 -4.97
CA ARG A 119 -5.65 2.46 -4.54
C ARG A 119 -6.61 1.59 -5.31
N VAL A 120 -6.14 0.40 -5.70
CA VAL A 120 -6.99 -0.67 -6.22
C VAL A 120 -6.70 -1.97 -5.50
N VAL A 121 -7.74 -2.77 -5.33
CA VAL A 121 -7.65 -4.18 -4.92
C VAL A 121 -8.43 -5.02 -5.92
N CYS A 122 -7.90 -6.19 -6.28
CA CYS A 122 -8.67 -7.19 -6.99
C CYS A 122 -8.96 -8.35 -6.04
N PHE A 123 -10.15 -8.91 -6.16
CA PHE A 123 -10.57 -10.10 -5.44
C PHE A 123 -10.92 -11.19 -6.44
N LEU A 124 -10.90 -12.42 -5.94
CA LEU A 124 -11.55 -13.57 -6.56
C LEU A 124 -12.76 -13.89 -5.67
N ASP A 125 -13.88 -14.34 -6.26
CA ASP A 125 -15.02 -14.79 -5.44
C ASP A 125 -14.54 -15.81 -4.40
N TYR A 126 -15.07 -15.72 -3.18
CA TYR A 126 -14.60 -16.58 -2.10
C TYR A 126 -14.80 -18.06 -2.41
N ASN A 127 -15.89 -18.44 -3.09
CA ASN A 127 -16.12 -19.84 -3.45
C ASN A 127 -15.08 -20.32 -4.48
N ASP A 128 -14.74 -19.48 -5.47
CA ASP A 128 -13.72 -19.81 -6.46
C ASP A 128 -12.32 -19.88 -5.84
N LEU A 129 -11.98 -18.92 -4.98
CA LEU A 129 -10.70 -18.91 -4.24
C LEU A 129 -10.58 -20.14 -3.35
N TYR A 130 -11.65 -20.46 -2.62
CA TYR A 130 -11.70 -21.62 -1.74
C TYR A 130 -11.58 -22.92 -2.56
N ALA A 131 -12.35 -23.03 -3.65
CA ALA A 131 -12.30 -24.20 -4.51
C ALA A 131 -10.91 -24.39 -5.11
N PHE A 132 -10.28 -23.31 -5.61
CA PHE A 132 -8.95 -23.34 -6.18
C PHE A 132 -7.88 -23.81 -5.17
N ASN A 133 -7.94 -23.35 -3.92
CA ASN A 133 -6.92 -23.64 -2.91
C ASN A 133 -7.15 -24.94 -2.15
N PHE A 134 -8.41 -25.33 -1.91
CA PHE A 134 -8.73 -26.39 -0.93
C PHE A 134 -9.45 -27.62 -1.52
N SER A 135 -9.91 -27.59 -2.78
CA SER A 135 -10.61 -28.77 -3.37
C SER A 135 -9.69 -29.95 -3.63
N THR A 136 -8.42 -29.70 -3.93
CA THR A 136 -7.42 -30.74 -4.20
C THR A 136 -6.11 -30.39 -3.51
N ARG A 137 -5.57 -31.37 -2.76
CA ARG A 137 -4.27 -31.26 -2.12
C ARG A 137 -3.18 -31.46 -3.17
N ILE A 138 -2.58 -30.36 -3.59
CA ILE A 138 -1.45 -30.34 -4.53
C ILE A 138 -0.18 -30.02 -3.71
N PRO A 139 0.91 -30.80 -3.85
CA PRO A 139 2.19 -30.52 -3.20
C PRO A 139 2.68 -29.09 -3.51
N ALA A 140 3.39 -28.46 -2.56
CA ALA A 140 3.81 -27.06 -2.68
C ALA A 140 4.73 -26.81 -3.88
N GLU A 141 5.49 -27.84 -4.28
CA GLU A 141 6.43 -27.82 -5.40
C GLU A 141 5.73 -27.89 -6.76
N GLU A 142 4.46 -28.32 -6.78
CA GLU A 142 3.68 -28.48 -7.99
C GLU A 142 2.82 -27.23 -8.25
N LEU A 143 2.89 -26.76 -9.50
CA LEU A 143 2.10 -25.63 -9.97
C LEU A 143 0.63 -26.02 -10.07
N ARG A 144 -0.25 -25.16 -9.55
CA ARG A 144 -1.69 -25.31 -9.75
C ARG A 144 -2.07 -24.99 -11.19
N ASP A 145 -3.16 -25.63 -11.61
CA ASP A 145 -3.79 -25.37 -12.91
C ASP A 145 -4.20 -23.89 -13.05
N PRO A 146 -4.37 -23.41 -14.30
CA PRO A 146 -4.90 -22.08 -14.57
C PRO A 146 -6.29 -21.88 -13.95
N ILE A 147 -6.50 -20.72 -13.32
CA ILE A 147 -7.86 -20.24 -12.98
C ILE A 147 -8.49 -19.69 -14.27
N ASP A 148 -9.63 -20.26 -14.68
CA ASP A 148 -10.36 -19.90 -15.91
C ASP A 148 -11.64 -19.09 -15.66
N THR A 149 -11.81 -18.54 -14.45
CA THR A 149 -12.96 -17.68 -14.15
C THR A 149 -12.77 -16.29 -14.74
N GLU A 150 -13.81 -15.79 -15.43
CA GLU A 150 -13.82 -14.44 -16.01
C GLU A 150 -13.96 -13.32 -14.95
N GLU A 151 -14.27 -13.70 -13.70
CA GLU A 151 -14.60 -12.82 -12.58
C GLU A 151 -13.37 -12.51 -11.71
N GLY A 152 -12.40 -11.81 -12.30
CA GLY A 152 -11.42 -11.02 -11.56
C GLY A 152 -11.82 -9.55 -11.63
N ILE A 153 -12.76 -9.12 -10.81
CA ILE A 153 -13.29 -7.76 -10.87
C ILE A 153 -12.45 -6.86 -9.95
N ILE A 154 -12.05 -5.69 -10.44
CA ILE A 154 -11.67 -4.59 -9.54
C ILE A 154 -12.96 -4.16 -8.84
N ASP A 155 -13.18 -4.59 -7.60
CA ASP A 155 -14.36 -4.12 -6.84
C ASP A 155 -14.16 -2.71 -6.31
N LEU A 156 -12.90 -2.37 -6.01
CA LEU A 156 -12.64 -1.25 -5.13
C LEU A 156 -11.48 -0.44 -5.68
N ALA A 157 -11.85 0.64 -6.36
CA ALA A 157 -10.98 1.74 -6.70
C ALA A 157 -11.27 2.87 -5.71
N GLU A 158 -10.24 3.33 -5.02
CA GLU A 158 -10.36 4.32 -3.94
C GLU A 158 -9.40 5.48 -4.20
N SER A 159 -9.87 6.68 -3.85
CA SER A 159 -8.97 7.81 -3.63
C SER A 159 -8.60 7.81 -2.16
N ILE A 160 -7.32 7.63 -1.87
CA ILE A 160 -6.80 7.65 -0.50
C ILE A 160 -5.93 8.88 -0.30
N LYS A 161 -6.06 9.51 0.85
CA LYS A 161 -5.19 10.60 1.29
C LYS A 161 -4.29 10.05 2.37
N LEU A 162 -2.99 10.20 2.24
CA LEU A 162 -1.99 9.70 3.19
C LEU A 162 -1.15 10.85 3.70
N GLN A 163 -0.85 10.87 4.99
CA GLN A 163 -0.04 11.91 5.63
C GLN A 163 0.87 11.28 6.67
N VAL A 164 2.12 11.70 6.64
CA VAL A 164 3.13 11.26 7.61
C VAL A 164 2.79 11.77 8.99
N THR A 165 2.84 10.87 9.97
CA THR A 165 2.52 11.14 11.37
C THR A 165 3.71 10.96 12.30
N LYS A 166 4.67 10.08 11.95
CA LYS A 166 5.85 9.78 12.76
C LYS A 166 6.98 9.32 11.85
N ILE A 167 8.22 9.72 12.17
CA ILE A 167 9.42 9.25 11.48
C ILE A 167 10.38 8.75 12.56
N GLU A 168 10.78 7.50 12.43
CA GLU A 168 11.68 6.86 13.37
C GLU A 168 13.03 6.54 12.70
N PRO A 169 14.15 6.69 13.41
CA PRO A 169 15.46 6.32 12.88
C PRO A 169 15.49 4.85 12.44
N ALA A 170 16.30 4.53 11.43
CA ALA A 170 16.42 3.16 10.98
C ALA A 170 16.88 2.22 12.12
N GLY A 171 16.13 1.15 12.36
CA GLY A 171 16.45 0.14 13.38
C GLY A 171 15.94 0.45 14.80
N SER A 172 15.13 1.51 14.99
CA SER A 172 14.32 1.60 16.21
C SER A 172 13.24 0.52 16.18
N VAL A 173 13.16 -0.30 17.22
CA VAL A 173 12.01 -1.18 17.48
C VAL A 173 10.93 -0.30 18.11
N SER A 174 9.75 -0.23 17.52
CA SER A 174 8.59 0.49 18.06
C SER A 174 8.16 -0.12 19.39
N GLU A 175 7.98 0.72 20.43
CA GLU A 175 7.34 0.31 21.69
C GLU A 175 5.81 0.23 21.58
N ASP A 176 5.24 0.73 20.47
CA ASP A 176 3.78 0.81 20.22
C ASP A 176 3.21 -0.38 19.43
N ASP A 177 4.03 -1.38 19.07
CA ASP A 177 3.54 -2.63 18.49
C ASP A 177 3.28 -3.63 19.63
N ASP A 178 2.08 -3.58 20.20
CA ASP A 178 1.52 -4.63 21.08
C ASP A 178 1.18 -5.93 20.29
N ASP A 179 1.61 -6.03 19.01
CA ASP A 179 1.51 -7.24 18.21
C ASP A 179 2.75 -8.12 18.46
N GLU A 180 2.52 -9.31 18.98
CA GLU A 180 3.54 -10.24 19.46
C GLU A 180 4.70 -10.52 18.47
N GLU A 181 5.90 -10.62 19.05
CA GLU A 181 7.08 -11.32 18.53
C GLU A 181 7.57 -10.97 17.10
N TRP A 182 8.18 -9.79 16.95
CA TRP A 182 9.28 -9.65 15.97
C TRP A 182 10.52 -10.41 16.48
N VAL A 183 10.49 -11.74 16.40
CA VAL A 183 11.70 -12.55 16.53
C VAL A 183 12.51 -12.32 15.27
N SER A 184 13.53 -11.47 15.37
CA SER A 184 14.66 -11.56 14.44
C SER A 184 15.10 -13.02 14.46
N PRO A 185 15.12 -13.76 13.33
CA PRO A 185 15.69 -15.09 13.32
C PRO A 185 17.19 -14.89 13.56
N ALA A 186 17.58 -14.93 14.83
CA ALA A 186 18.94 -15.19 15.24
C ALA A 186 19.19 -16.61 14.74
N GLY A 187 19.67 -16.71 13.49
CA GLY A 187 20.28 -17.92 12.99
C GLY A 187 21.23 -18.40 14.08
N ALA A 188 21.07 -19.66 14.46
CA ALA A 188 21.98 -20.37 15.32
C ALA A 188 23.32 -20.49 14.60
N ASP A 189 24.09 -19.40 14.62
CA ASP A 189 25.51 -19.25 14.32
C ASP A 189 25.80 -17.76 14.48
N GLY A 190 26.63 -17.40 15.46
CA GLY A 190 26.92 -16.03 15.91
C GLY A 190 27.64 -15.14 14.90
N GLN A 191 27.15 -15.05 13.67
CA GLN A 191 27.62 -14.17 12.62
C GLN A 191 26.49 -13.21 12.27
N ALA A 192 26.53 -12.04 12.91
CA ALA A 192 25.70 -10.90 12.54
C ALA A 192 25.78 -10.69 11.01
N PRO A 193 24.66 -10.47 10.31
CA PRO A 193 24.70 -10.18 8.88
C PRO A 193 25.59 -8.96 8.68
N SER A 194 26.70 -9.15 7.98
CA SER A 194 27.66 -8.09 7.67
C SER A 194 27.09 -7.17 6.59
N CYS A 195 26.02 -6.45 6.91
CA CYS A 195 25.70 -5.21 6.21
C CYS A 195 26.56 -4.12 6.85
N PRO A 196 27.41 -3.41 6.08
CA PRO A 196 28.08 -2.23 6.59
C PRO A 196 27.04 -1.30 7.20
N VAL A 197 27.24 -0.90 8.46
CA VAL A 197 26.42 0.07 9.18
C VAL A 197 26.53 1.42 8.46
N GLY A 198 25.72 1.57 7.43
CA GLY A 198 25.72 2.69 6.49
C GLY A 198 24.28 3.03 6.14
N LYS A 199 23.62 3.73 7.07
CA LYS A 199 22.39 4.53 6.91
C LYS A 199 21.27 3.87 6.09
N ARG A 200 20.62 2.83 6.64
CA ARG A 200 19.25 2.51 6.22
C ARG A 200 18.37 3.75 6.36
N LEU A 201 17.38 3.88 5.50
CA LEU A 201 16.39 4.95 5.58
C LEU A 201 15.49 4.78 6.82
N PRO A 202 14.97 5.87 7.40
CA PRO A 202 14.07 5.82 8.55
C PRO A 202 12.78 5.04 8.25
N VAL A 203 12.10 4.59 9.30
CA VAL A 203 10.73 4.07 9.20
C VAL A 203 9.78 5.25 9.22
N VAL A 204 8.92 5.36 8.21
CA VAL A 204 7.93 6.44 8.11
C VAL A 204 6.55 5.86 8.36
N HIS A 205 5.90 6.35 9.40
CA HIS A 205 4.53 6.02 9.73
C HIS A 205 3.58 7.04 9.13
N PHE A 206 2.45 6.57 8.63
CA PHE A 206 1.44 7.43 8.06
C PHE A 206 0.04 7.01 8.47
N ARG A 207 -0.87 7.98 8.41
CA ARG A 207 -2.31 7.77 8.56
C ARG A 207 -3.06 8.48 7.46
N GLY A 208 -4.31 8.08 7.28
CA GLY A 208 -5.18 8.73 6.34
C GLY A 208 -6.56 8.16 6.21
N ARG A 209 -7.21 8.55 5.12
CA ARG A 209 -8.60 8.19 4.82
C ARG A 209 -8.70 7.71 3.40
N SER A 210 -9.57 6.76 3.19
CA SER A 210 -9.93 6.22 1.89
C SER A 210 -11.39 6.57 1.58
N ARG A 211 -11.64 6.95 0.32
CA ARG A 211 -12.98 7.17 -0.22
C ARG A 211 -13.18 6.28 -1.43
N SER A 212 -14.16 5.38 -1.34
CA SER A 212 -14.57 4.54 -2.46
C SER A 212 -15.12 5.36 -3.63
N LEU A 213 -14.72 5.00 -4.85
CA LEU A 213 -15.20 5.62 -6.09
C LEU A 213 -16.47 4.96 -6.62
N HIS A 214 -16.77 3.73 -6.17
CA HIS A 214 -17.99 2.99 -6.55
C HIS A 214 -19.19 3.30 -5.65
N ALA A 215 -18.93 3.65 -4.40
CA ALA A 215 -19.95 4.00 -3.40
C ALA A 215 -19.72 5.41 -2.85
N SER A 216 -19.33 6.37 -3.70
CA SER A 216 -18.95 7.73 -3.27
C SER A 216 -20.09 8.52 -2.60
N TRP A 217 -21.33 8.04 -2.72
CA TRP A 217 -22.54 8.56 -2.09
C TRP A 217 -22.80 8.01 -0.68
N ASP A 218 -22.13 6.93 -0.27
CA ASP A 218 -22.30 6.32 1.06
C ASP A 218 -21.24 6.87 2.03
N PRO A 219 -21.64 7.63 3.08
CA PRO A 219 -20.72 8.11 4.09
C PRO A 219 -19.98 7.00 4.85
N ASN A 220 -20.54 5.79 4.91
CA ASN A 220 -19.93 4.61 5.52
C ASN A 220 -18.91 3.91 4.60
N ALA A 221 -18.83 4.29 3.32
CA ALA A 221 -17.81 3.79 2.41
C ALA A 221 -16.43 4.45 2.63
N ASN A 222 -16.31 5.32 3.63
CA ASN A 222 -15.03 5.88 4.04
C ASN A 222 -14.36 4.93 5.05
N SER A 223 -13.13 4.52 4.76
CA SER A 223 -12.29 3.81 5.72
C SER A 223 -11.13 4.68 6.17
N ALA A 224 -10.64 4.45 7.38
CA ALA A 224 -9.34 4.98 7.79
C ALA A 224 -8.25 4.03 7.31
N ILE A 225 -7.06 4.57 7.06
CA ILE A 225 -5.89 3.79 6.68
C ILE A 225 -4.71 4.23 7.53
N ARG A 226 -3.92 3.26 7.99
CA ARG A 226 -2.61 3.52 8.61
C ARG A 226 -1.58 2.61 7.98
N GLY A 227 -0.31 2.92 8.16
CA GLY A 227 0.73 2.06 7.67
C GLY A 227 2.13 2.59 7.91
N THR A 228 3.09 1.82 7.41
CA THR A 228 4.51 2.13 7.49
C THR A 228 5.18 1.96 6.13
N VAL A 229 6.20 2.78 5.89
CA VAL A 229 7.12 2.68 4.76
C VAL A 229 8.53 2.55 5.30
N GLN A 230 9.25 1.54 4.84
CA GLN A 230 10.61 1.27 5.28
C GLN A 230 11.44 0.58 4.20
N GLN A 231 12.76 0.66 4.35
CA GLN A 231 13.70 0.02 3.44
C GLN A 231 14.03 -1.42 3.88
N THR A 232 13.86 -2.38 2.97
CA THR A 232 14.25 -3.79 3.19
C THR A 232 15.78 -3.92 3.33
N PRO A 233 16.30 -5.05 3.86
CA PRO A 233 17.74 -5.31 3.87
C PRO A 233 18.41 -5.25 2.49
N ALA A 234 17.66 -5.57 1.43
CA ALA A 234 18.13 -5.52 0.06
C ALA A 234 18.11 -4.11 -0.54
N GLY A 235 17.51 -3.13 0.14
CA GLY A 235 17.43 -1.74 -0.31
C GLY A 235 16.12 -1.36 -1.01
N ASP A 236 15.22 -2.32 -1.23
CA ASP A 236 13.88 -2.09 -1.78
C ASP A 236 12.96 -1.38 -0.78
N ILE A 237 11.90 -0.74 -1.25
CA ILE A 237 11.01 0.08 -0.41
C ILE A 237 9.72 -0.68 -0.14
N ARG A 238 9.57 -1.19 1.08
CA ARG A 238 8.40 -1.95 1.54
C ARG A 238 7.35 -1.04 2.14
N TRP A 239 6.10 -1.34 1.82
CA TRP A 239 4.91 -0.70 2.35
C TRP A 239 4.04 -1.74 3.06
N THR A 240 3.65 -1.41 4.29
CA THR A 240 2.64 -2.15 5.06
C THR A 240 1.46 -1.22 5.30
N THR A 241 0.24 -1.66 5.01
CA THR A 241 -0.96 -0.84 5.24
C THR A 241 -2.06 -1.64 5.93
N PHE A 242 -2.87 -0.95 6.74
CA PHE A 242 -4.01 -1.48 7.45
C PHE A 242 -5.26 -0.66 7.09
N SER A 243 -6.30 -1.32 6.60
CA SER A 243 -7.60 -0.70 6.31
C SER A 243 -8.51 -0.87 7.53
N ILE A 244 -8.98 0.27 8.06
CA ILE A 244 -9.76 0.37 9.30
C ILE A 244 -11.20 0.75 8.94
N PHE A 245 -12.14 -0.12 9.28
CA PHE A 245 -13.58 0.09 9.10
C PHE A 245 -14.24 0.13 10.46
N HIS A 246 -15.01 1.19 10.75
CA HIS A 246 -15.69 1.37 12.03
C HIS A 246 -14.77 1.24 13.27
N GLY A 247 -13.50 1.63 13.15
CA GLY A 247 -12.49 1.54 14.22
C GLY A 247 -11.79 0.19 14.32
N GLU A 248 -12.21 -0.80 13.53
CA GLU A 248 -11.59 -2.12 13.50
C GLU A 248 -10.72 -2.28 12.26
N GLU A 249 -9.49 -2.72 12.44
CA GLU A 249 -8.64 -3.17 11.34
C GLU A 249 -9.22 -4.46 10.76
N ARG A 250 -9.45 -4.47 9.45
CA ARG A 250 -10.00 -5.65 8.77
C ARG A 250 -9.07 -6.24 7.74
N TRP A 251 -8.38 -5.37 7.00
CA TRP A 251 -7.52 -5.79 5.91
C TRP A 251 -6.12 -5.27 6.13
N ARG A 252 -5.15 -6.12 5.81
CA ARG A 252 -3.74 -5.75 5.76
C ARG A 252 -3.24 -5.86 4.32
N SER A 253 -2.19 -5.10 4.00
CA SER A 253 -1.48 -5.27 2.74
C SER A 253 0.02 -5.14 2.90
N GLU A 254 0.76 -5.91 2.11
CA GLU A 254 2.21 -5.93 2.05
C GLU A 254 2.64 -5.76 0.59
N GLY A 255 3.43 -4.72 0.32
CA GLY A 255 3.79 -4.37 -1.05
C GLY A 255 5.15 -3.70 -1.17
N ILE A 256 5.60 -3.58 -2.42
CA ILE A 256 6.88 -2.97 -2.78
C ILE A 256 6.69 -1.80 -3.74
N GLN A 257 7.41 -0.71 -3.51
CA GLN A 257 7.47 0.40 -4.45
C GLN A 257 8.38 0.04 -5.63
N VAL A 258 7.78 -0.17 -6.79
CA VAL A 258 8.53 -0.52 -8.00
C VAL A 258 9.27 0.71 -8.50
N GLY A 259 10.57 0.60 -8.79
CA GLY A 259 11.37 1.72 -9.29
C GLY A 259 12.08 2.54 -8.20
N GLY A 260 12.01 2.13 -6.93
CA GLY A 260 12.75 2.78 -5.84
C GLY A 260 12.13 4.08 -5.34
N LEU A 261 12.89 4.89 -4.60
CA LEU A 261 12.40 6.07 -3.89
C LEU A 261 11.62 7.03 -4.80
N ARG A 262 10.48 7.53 -4.32
CA ARG A 262 9.62 8.52 -5.00
C ARG A 262 9.37 8.18 -6.49
N SER A 263 9.18 6.90 -6.79
CA SER A 263 8.89 6.43 -8.13
C SER A 263 7.43 6.71 -8.49
N ALA A 264 7.19 7.12 -9.74
CA ALA A 264 5.84 7.31 -10.26
C ALA A 264 5.10 5.99 -10.56
N ARG A 265 5.80 4.85 -10.55
CA ARG A 265 5.20 3.56 -10.91
C ARG A 265 4.15 3.11 -9.90
N GLY A 266 4.39 3.43 -8.63
CA GLY A 266 3.54 3.05 -7.51
C GLY A 266 4.06 1.83 -6.74
N VAL A 267 3.21 1.38 -5.82
CA VAL A 267 3.41 0.24 -4.92
C VAL A 267 2.55 -0.90 -5.42
N LEU A 268 3.12 -2.10 -5.51
CA LEU A 268 2.43 -3.33 -5.89
C LEU A 268 2.60 -4.37 -4.80
N GLY A 269 1.55 -5.10 -4.48
CA GLY A 269 1.63 -6.09 -3.41
C GLY A 269 0.38 -6.95 -3.30
N ASN A 270 0.27 -7.56 -2.14
CA ASN A 270 -0.87 -8.39 -1.76
C ASN A 270 -1.69 -7.67 -0.69
N TRP A 271 -3.00 -7.89 -0.70
CA TRP A 271 -3.89 -7.64 0.42
C TRP A 271 -4.43 -8.97 0.95
N PHE A 272 -4.74 -9.03 2.24
CA PHE A 272 -5.19 -10.22 2.94
C PHE A 272 -5.92 -9.84 4.25
N ASP A 273 -6.51 -10.82 4.90
CA ASP A 273 -7.12 -10.67 6.23
C ASP A 273 -6.11 -10.19 7.28
N ARG A 274 -6.52 -9.28 8.18
CA ARG A 274 -5.60 -8.71 9.18
C ARG A 274 -4.95 -9.78 10.06
N ASP A 275 -5.70 -10.80 10.44
CA ASP A 275 -5.29 -11.78 11.45
C ASP A 275 -4.55 -12.97 10.83
N TYR A 276 -4.05 -12.82 9.59
CA TYR A 276 -3.29 -13.85 8.87
C TYR A 276 -4.06 -15.17 8.74
N ASP A 277 -5.38 -15.09 8.56
CA ASP A 277 -6.21 -16.27 8.36
C ASP A 277 -5.79 -16.98 7.05
N VAL A 278 -5.28 -18.21 7.19
CA VAL A 278 -4.85 -19.07 6.08
C VAL A 278 -5.99 -19.47 5.14
N HIS A 279 -7.23 -19.34 5.60
CA HIS A 279 -8.44 -19.51 4.81
C HIS A 279 -9.09 -18.18 4.41
N GLY A 280 -8.51 -17.06 4.86
CA GLY A 280 -8.99 -15.73 4.59
C GLY A 280 -8.85 -15.34 3.11
N PRO A 281 -9.61 -14.34 2.66
CA PRO A 281 -9.47 -13.82 1.31
C PRO A 281 -8.13 -13.12 1.15
N ALA A 282 -7.53 -13.26 -0.03
CA ALA A 282 -6.31 -12.56 -0.40
C ALA A 282 -6.27 -12.28 -1.90
N GLY A 283 -5.50 -11.28 -2.30
CA GLY A 283 -5.36 -10.92 -3.70
C GLY A 283 -4.38 -9.77 -3.94
N PRO A 284 -4.25 -9.32 -5.19
CA PRO A 284 -3.31 -8.26 -5.52
C PRO A 284 -3.89 -6.88 -5.19
N THR A 285 -3.01 -5.97 -4.77
CA THR A 285 -3.31 -4.56 -4.55
C THR A 285 -2.25 -3.66 -5.15
N ALA A 286 -2.63 -2.43 -5.46
CA ALA A 286 -1.69 -1.41 -5.84
C ALA A 286 -2.08 -0.01 -5.40
N PHE A 287 -1.06 0.84 -5.28
CA PHE A 287 -1.16 2.24 -4.94
C PHE A 287 -0.33 3.06 -5.91
N TRP A 288 -0.83 4.18 -6.42
CA TRP A 288 0.02 5.15 -7.13
C TRP A 288 -0.37 6.57 -6.79
N LYS A 289 0.66 7.42 -6.60
CA LYS A 289 0.47 8.80 -6.19
C LYS A 289 -0.04 9.61 -7.36
N ILE A 290 -1.06 10.44 -7.11
CA ILE A 290 -1.65 11.32 -8.13
C ILE A 290 -1.41 12.80 -7.83
N SER A 291 -1.32 13.20 -6.56
CA SER A 291 -1.01 14.58 -6.17
C SER A 291 -0.24 14.60 -4.84
N ASP A 292 0.57 15.64 -4.64
CA ASP A 292 1.17 15.97 -3.33
C ASP A 292 0.14 16.64 -2.38
N SER A 293 -1.01 17.06 -2.89
CA SER A 293 -2.07 17.67 -2.09
C SER A 293 -2.83 16.65 -1.25
N CYS A 294 -3.20 17.05 -0.04
CA CYS A 294 -4.04 16.30 0.88
C CYS A 294 -5.30 17.07 1.32
N GLU A 295 -5.60 18.21 0.68
CA GLU A 295 -6.72 19.08 1.08
C GLU A 295 -8.07 18.40 0.83
N ASP A 296 -8.98 18.42 1.80
CA ASP A 296 -10.41 18.13 1.60
C ASP A 296 -11.19 19.42 1.28
N ASP A 297 -12.33 19.29 0.59
CA ASP A 297 -13.26 20.40 0.34
C ASP A 297 -13.83 21.01 1.64
N ARG A 298 -13.65 20.33 2.79
CA ARG A 298 -13.99 20.85 4.11
C ARG A 298 -12.84 21.70 4.65
N SER A 299 -13.06 23.01 4.66
CA SER A 299 -12.19 24.10 5.13
C SER A 299 -11.82 24.07 6.62
N SER A 300 -11.91 22.93 7.29
CA SER A 300 -11.77 22.82 8.75
C SER A 300 -10.33 22.96 9.26
N GLY A 301 -9.36 23.15 8.37
CA GLY A 301 -8.01 23.64 8.70
C GLY A 301 -7.05 22.66 9.40
N ILE A 302 -7.56 21.61 10.06
CA ILE A 302 -6.75 20.57 10.72
C ILE A 302 -6.24 19.58 9.66
N PRO A 303 -5.00 19.05 9.78
CA PRO A 303 -4.56 17.99 8.90
C PRO A 303 -5.35 16.69 9.15
N PHE A 304 -5.81 16.05 8.07
CA PHE A 304 -6.76 14.92 8.09
C PHE A 304 -6.29 13.70 8.91
N ALA A 305 -4.97 13.50 9.09
CA ALA A 305 -4.43 12.41 9.90
C ALA A 305 -4.65 12.57 11.40
N TYR A 306 -5.08 13.76 11.85
CA TYR A 306 -5.30 14.12 13.25
C TYR A 306 -6.77 14.42 13.57
N TYR A 307 -7.70 14.02 12.69
CA TYR A 307 -9.14 13.99 12.96
C TYR A 307 -9.57 12.67 13.59
#